data_AF-A0A831V845-F1
#
_entry.id   AF-A0A831V845-F1
#
_cell.length_a   1.000
_cell.length_b   1.000
_cell.length_c   1.000
_cell.angle_alpha   90.00
_cell.angle_beta   90.00
_cell.angle_gamma   90.00
#
_symmetry.space_group_name_H-M   'P 1'
#
loop_
_entity.id
_entity.type
_entity.pdbx_description
1 polymer ?
#
loop_
_entity_poly.entity_id
_entity_poly.type
_entity_poly.pdbx_seq_one_letter_code
_entity_poly.pdbx_strand_id
1 'polypeptide(L)'
;MQRLLASLAIYRFVAVLAIYFATLLLDPVAVVGIVITAIASLVLSIAREPEIYVVIVPLIALVDSVGLVLALSSLAGIAGAIAGDTAPYIAFYLAAVAWDVEVFRLSRTLSA
;
A
#
# COMPACT_ATOMS: atom_id res chain seq x y z
N MET A 1 13.81 -9.66 2.90
CA MET A 1 12.42 -9.19 2.69
C MET A 1 11.89 -8.32 3.83
N GLN A 2 12.02 -8.70 5.11
CA GLN A 2 11.55 -7.87 6.25
C GLN A 2 11.97 -6.39 6.18
N ARG A 3 13.28 -6.11 6.02
CA ARG A 3 13.79 -4.72 5.96
C ARG A 3 13.15 -3.89 4.83
N LEU A 4 12.81 -4.55 3.72
CA LEU A 4 12.20 -3.92 2.56
C LEU A 4 10.74 -3.55 2.82
N LEU A 5 9.99 -4.41 3.53
CA LEU A 5 8.63 -4.10 3.96
C LEU A 5 8.60 -3.00 5.03
N ALA A 6 9.56 -3.00 5.97
CA ALA A 6 9.71 -1.92 6.95
C ALA A 6 9.98 -0.57 6.27
N SER A 7 10.91 -0.52 5.31
CA SER A 7 11.19 0.71 4.56
C SER A 7 9.99 1.15 3.72
N LEU A 8 9.25 0.20 3.15
CA LEU A 8 8.04 0.47 2.39
C LEU A 8 6.94 1.07 3.27
N ALA A 9 6.74 0.54 4.49
CA ALA A 9 5.76 1.09 5.44
C ALA A 9 6.09 2.54 5.80
N ILE A 10 7.37 2.86 6.04
CA ILE A 10 7.82 4.23 6.32
C ILE A 10 7.62 5.13 5.10
N TYR A 11 7.99 4.67 3.90
CA TYR A 11 7.79 5.42 2.67
C TYR A 11 6.30 5.73 2.45
N ARG A 12 5.43 4.72 2.59
CA ARG A 12 3.98 4.88 2.47
C ARG A 12 3.45 5.91 3.49
N PHE A 13 3.92 5.83 4.74
CA PHE A 13 3.55 6.80 5.78
C PHE A 13 3.95 8.23 5.39
N VAL A 14 5.19 8.44 4.97
CA VAL A 14 5.69 9.76 4.56
C VAL A 14 4.93 10.28 3.35
N ALA A 15 4.66 9.44 2.34
CA ALA A 15 3.91 9.82 1.16
C ALA A 15 2.47 10.22 1.49
N VAL A 16 1.77 9.43 2.32
CA VAL A 16 0.40 9.76 2.77
C VAL A 16 0.38 11.04 3.59
N LEU A 17 1.39 11.27 4.44
CA LEU A 17 1.50 12.51 5.22
C LEU A 17 1.76 13.73 4.31
N ALA A 18 2.60 13.58 3.30
CA ALA A 18 2.85 14.63 2.31
C ALA A 18 1.59 14.96 1.50
N ILE A 19 0.83 13.95 1.07
CA ILE A 19 -0.46 14.14 0.41
C ILE A 19 -1.43 14.86 1.34
N TYR A 20 -1.54 14.42 2.60
CA TYR A 20 -2.39 15.07 3.59
C TYR A 20 -2.04 16.55 3.79
N PHE A 21 -0.77 16.90 3.93
CA PHE A 21 -0.39 18.31 4.06
C PHE A 21 -0.67 19.14 2.79
N ALA A 22 -0.67 18.51 1.61
CA ALA A 22 -0.97 19.18 0.35
C ALA A 22 -2.48 19.34 0.07
N THR A 23 -3.30 18.37 0.48
CA THR A 23 -4.73 18.31 0.13
C THR A 23 -5.66 18.53 1.32
N LEU A 24 -5.15 18.42 2.55
CA LEU A 24 -5.90 18.32 3.81
C LEU A 24 -6.91 17.16 3.85
N LEU A 25 -6.77 16.20 2.94
CA LEU A 25 -7.56 14.98 2.87
C LEU A 25 -6.71 13.79 3.29
N LEU A 26 -7.30 12.92 4.11
CA LEU A 26 -6.68 11.67 4.54
C LEU A 26 -7.50 10.50 4.02
N ASP A 27 -6.90 9.69 3.16
CA ASP A 27 -7.53 8.44 2.71
C ASP A 27 -7.39 7.35 3.78
N PRO A 28 -8.49 6.87 4.38
CA PRO A 28 -8.45 5.82 5.40
C PRO A 28 -7.88 4.51 4.86
N VAL A 29 -8.05 4.19 3.57
CA VAL A 29 -7.52 2.95 2.97
C VAL A 29 -5.99 3.01 2.93
N ALA A 30 -5.41 4.17 2.63
CA ALA A 30 -3.97 4.36 2.62
C ALA A 30 -3.38 4.19 4.04
N VAL A 31 -4.07 4.71 5.06
CA VAL A 31 -3.70 4.54 6.47
C VAL A 31 -3.72 3.06 6.87
N VAL A 32 -4.80 2.34 6.52
CA VAL A 32 -4.90 0.90 6.75
C VAL A 32 -3.79 0.14 6.03
N GLY A 33 -3.48 0.49 4.78
CA GLY A 33 -2.38 -0.09 4.01
C GLY A 33 -1.02 0.09 4.68
N ILE A 34 -0.74 1.26 5.26
CA ILE A 34 0.49 1.52 6.03
C ILE A 34 0.56 0.59 7.25
N VAL A 35 -0.52 0.51 8.03
CA VAL A 35 -0.58 -0.32 9.23
C VAL A 35 -0.39 -1.80 8.89
N ILE A 36 -1.07 -2.30 7.86
CA ILE A 36 -0.94 -3.69 7.41
C ILE A 36 0.50 -3.96 6.96
N THR A 37 1.12 -3.06 6.21
CA THR A 37 2.52 -3.23 5.75
C THR A 37 3.50 -3.25 6.93
N ALA A 38 3.29 -2.42 7.94
CA ALA A 38 4.09 -2.39 9.16
C ALA A 38 3.94 -3.68 9.98
N ILE A 39 2.69 -4.13 10.18
CA ILE A 39 2.39 -5.39 10.88
C ILE A 39 2.97 -6.58 10.11
N ALA A 40 2.82 -6.61 8.79
CA ALA A 40 3.40 -7.62 7.92
C ALA A 40 4.92 -7.72 8.14
N SER A 41 5.63 -6.59 8.14
CA SER A 41 7.05 -6.56 8.44
C SER A 41 7.38 -7.14 9.83
N LEU A 42 6.57 -6.82 10.85
CA LEU A 42 6.77 -7.35 12.20
C LEU A 42 6.53 -8.87 12.25
N VAL A 43 5.43 -9.36 11.69
CA VAL A 43 5.09 -10.79 11.65
C VAL A 43 6.20 -11.59 10.97
N LEU A 44 6.71 -11.09 9.84
CA LEU A 44 7.77 -11.75 9.09
C LEU A 44 9.11 -11.77 9.84
N SER A 45 9.34 -10.80 10.74
CA SER A 45 10.51 -10.79 11.61
C SER A 45 10.51 -11.89 12.67
N ILE A 46 9.31 -12.27 13.12
CA ILE A 46 9.09 -13.22 14.21
C ILE A 46 8.97 -14.64 13.65
N ALA A 47 8.08 -14.85 12.69
CA ALA A 47 7.73 -16.18 12.20
C ALA A 47 8.86 -16.82 11.38
N ARG A 48 9.67 -16.04 10.67
CA ARG A 48 10.80 -16.51 9.83
C ARG A 48 10.44 -17.59 8.79
N GLU A 49 9.16 -17.78 8.49
CA GLU A 49 8.70 -18.76 7.50
C GLU A 49 8.55 -18.11 6.10
N PRO A 50 9.13 -18.72 5.04
CA PRO A 50 9.07 -18.18 3.67
C PRO A 50 7.66 -18.20 3.07
N GLU A 51 6.80 -19.12 3.51
CA GLU A 51 5.44 -19.29 3.00
C GLU A 51 4.53 -18.10 3.35
N ILE A 52 4.80 -17.45 4.49
CA ILE A 52 4.03 -16.28 4.94
C ILE A 52 4.20 -15.11 3.95
N TYR A 53 5.35 -14.97 3.27
CA TYR A 53 5.55 -13.92 2.27
C TYR A 53 4.66 -14.12 1.04
N VAL A 54 4.36 -15.37 0.68
CA VAL A 54 3.53 -15.71 -0.48
C VAL A 54 2.07 -15.30 -0.25
N VAL A 55 1.63 -15.27 1.01
CA VAL A 55 0.25 -14.91 1.38
C VAL A 55 0.12 -13.42 1.68
N ILE A 56 1.05 -12.85 2.45
CA ILE A 56 0.95 -11.46 2.92
C ILE A 56 1.13 -10.44 1.78
N VAL A 57 2.09 -10.66 0.87
CA VAL A 57 2.37 -9.67 -0.19
C VAL A 57 1.18 -9.48 -1.14
N PRO A 58 0.50 -10.55 -1.62
CA PRO A 58 -0.73 -10.38 -2.39
C PRO A 58 -1.87 -9.70 -1.62
N LEU A 59 -1.98 -9.90 -0.31
CA LEU A 59 -2.99 -9.22 0.50
C LEU A 59 -2.73 -7.71 0.57
N ILE A 60 -1.47 -7.28 0.69
CA ILE A 60 -1.11 -5.85 0.63
C ILE A 60 -1.46 -5.28 -0.76
N ALA A 61 -1.10 -6.00 -1.83
CA ALA A 61 -1.42 -5.60 -3.20
C ALA A 61 -2.94 -5.46 -3.44
N LEU A 62 -3.75 -6.34 -2.82
CA LEU A 62 -5.20 -6.27 -2.89
C LEU A 62 -5.73 -4.99 -2.22
N VAL A 63 -5.21 -4.63 -1.05
CA VAL A 63 -5.59 -3.38 -0.36
C VAL A 63 -5.27 -2.16 -1.22
N ASP A 64 -4.10 -2.12 -1.84
CA ASP A 64 -3.71 -1.00 -2.70
C ASP A 64 -4.53 -0.96 -4.01
N SER A 65 -4.91 -2.13 -4.54
CA SER A 65 -5.81 -2.22 -5.69
C SER A 65 -7.21 -1.68 -5.35
N VAL A 66 -7.73 -1.99 -4.15
CA VAL A 66 -9.00 -1.44 -3.66
C VAL A 66 -8.89 0.08 -3.51
N GLY A 67 -7.80 0.57 -2.90
CA GLY A 67 -7.54 2.01 -2.79
C GLY A 67 -7.48 2.72 -4.14
N LEU A 68 -6.81 2.12 -5.12
CA LEU A 68 -6.75 2.63 -6.49
C LEU A 68 -8.13 2.73 -7.13
N VAL A 69 -8.95 1.69 -7.02
CA VAL A 69 -10.31 1.66 -7.57
C VAL A 69 -11.18 2.75 -6.91
N LEU A 70 -11.06 2.94 -5.61
CA LEU A 70 -11.79 3.99 -4.89
C LEU A 70 -11.35 5.40 -5.33
N ALA A 71 -10.04 5.63 -5.46
CA ALA A 71 -9.50 6.91 -5.93
C ALA A 71 -9.96 7.23 -7.37
N LEU A 72 -9.93 6.24 -8.27
CA LEU A 72 -10.45 6.38 -9.64
C LEU A 72 -11.96 6.63 -9.68
N SER A 73 -12.73 5.93 -8.83
CA SER A 73 -14.18 6.10 -8.75
C SER A 73 -14.56 7.47 -8.19
N SER A 74 -13.76 8.01 -7.27
CA SER A 74 -13.90 9.38 -6.77
C SER A 74 -13.63 10.41 -7.86
N LEU A 75 -12.54 10.25 -8.63
CA LEU A 75 -12.21 11.13 -9.76
C LEU A 75 -13.29 11.12 -10.85
N ALA A 76 -13.88 9.95 -11.13
CA ALA A 76 -14.97 9.80 -12.08
C ALA A 76 -16.33 10.34 -11.57
N GLY A 77 -16.41 10.82 -10.32
CA GLY A 77 -17.64 11.32 -9.70
C GLY A 77 -18.65 10.23 -9.33
N ILE A 78 -18.25 8.94 -9.40
CA ILE A 78 -19.12 7.77 -9.17
C ILE A 78 -19.26 7.49 -7.67
N ALA A 79 -18.17 7.64 -6.90
CA ALA A 79 -18.12 7.24 -5.48
C ALA A 79 -18.76 8.25 -4.50
N GLY A 80 -19.55 9.22 -4.98
CA GLY A 80 -19.96 10.37 -4.18
C GLY A 80 -18.79 11.34 -3.99
N ALA A 81 -19.06 12.63 -4.11
CA ALA A 81 -18.05 13.68 -4.07
C ALA A 81 -17.31 13.70 -2.72
N ILE A 82 -16.17 13.01 -2.64
CA ILE A 82 -15.13 13.35 -1.68
C ILE A 82 -14.68 14.76 -2.10
N ALA A 83 -15.01 15.75 -1.27
CA ALA A 83 -14.73 17.15 -1.55
C ALA A 83 -13.20 17.40 -1.50
N GLY A 84 -12.53 17.25 -2.64
CA GLY A 84 -11.16 17.67 -2.86
C GLY A 84 -10.43 16.79 -3.87
N ASP A 85 -9.21 17.21 -4.20
CA ASP A 85 -8.41 16.56 -5.24
C ASP A 85 -7.84 15.22 -4.74
N THR A 86 -8.42 14.11 -5.22
CA THR A 86 -7.96 12.74 -4.93
C THR A 86 -6.92 12.24 -5.95
N ALA A 87 -6.54 13.05 -6.95
CA ALA A 87 -5.52 12.68 -7.93
C ALA A 87 -4.16 12.26 -7.33
N PRO A 88 -3.67 12.87 -6.23
CA PRO A 88 -2.42 12.43 -5.60
C PRO A 88 -2.50 10.99 -5.08
N TYR A 89 -3.68 10.56 -4.61
CA TYR A 89 -3.89 9.19 -4.14
C TYR A 89 -3.88 8.17 -5.28
N ILE A 90 -4.30 8.56 -6.49
CA ILE A 90 -4.18 7.68 -7.67
C ILE A 90 -2.72 7.38 -7.96
N ALA A 91 -1.87 8.42 -7.99
CA ALA A 91 -0.43 8.25 -8.21
C ALA A 91 0.22 7.41 -7.10
N PHE A 92 -0.18 7.64 -5.84
CA PHE A 92 0.26 6.84 -4.70
C PHE A 92 -0.09 5.36 -4.88
N TYR A 93 -1.34 5.02 -5.17
CA TYR A 93 -1.77 3.63 -5.30
C TYR A 93 -1.19 2.95 -6.54
N LEU A 94 -1.01 3.65 -7.65
CA LEU A 94 -0.29 3.09 -8.82
C LEU A 94 1.14 2.71 -8.46
N ALA A 95 1.85 3.58 -7.73
CA ALA A 95 3.20 3.30 -7.27
C ALA A 95 3.23 2.14 -6.25
N ALA A 96 2.25 2.09 -5.33
CA ALA A 96 2.13 1.03 -4.33
C ALA A 96 1.89 -0.34 -4.97
N VAL A 97 0.93 -0.44 -5.91
CA VAL A 97 0.65 -1.68 -6.65
C VAL A 97 1.86 -2.12 -7.48
N ALA A 98 2.52 -1.20 -8.19
CA ALA A 98 3.72 -1.52 -8.96
C ALA A 98 4.85 -2.06 -8.06
N TRP A 99 5.02 -1.47 -6.88
CA TRP A 99 5.99 -1.93 -5.91
C TRP A 99 5.63 -3.31 -5.38
N ASP A 100 4.37 -3.57 -5.06
CA ASP A 100 3.95 -4.86 -4.52
C ASP A 100 4.14 -6.01 -5.52
N VAL A 101 3.92 -5.75 -6.81
CA VAL A 101 4.25 -6.70 -7.88
C VAL A 101 5.75 -7.02 -7.89
N GLU A 102 6.61 -6.02 -7.72
CA GLU A 102 8.05 -6.23 -7.66
C GLU A 102 8.48 -6.98 -6.40
N VAL A 103 7.88 -6.66 -5.24
CA VAL A 103 8.10 -7.40 -3.99
C VAL A 103 7.65 -8.85 -4.10
N PHE A 104 6.53 -9.10 -4.77
CA PHE A 104 6.03 -10.45 -5.04
C PHE A 104 6.97 -11.23 -5.96
N ARG A 105 7.49 -10.59 -7.01
CA ARG A 105 8.48 -11.20 -7.91
C ARG A 105 9.75 -11.59 -7.16
N LEU A 106 10.26 -10.69 -6.32
CA LEU A 106 11.43 -10.91 -5.47
C LEU A 106 11.18 -11.97 -4.39
N SER A 107 9.97 -12.04 -3.81
CA SER A 107 9.65 -13.03 -2.78
C SER A 107 9.64 -14.44 -3.37
N ARG A 108 9.13 -14.61 -4.61
CA ARG A 108 9.18 -15.89 -5.31
C ARG A 108 10.59 -16.33 -5.68
N THR A 109 11.47 -15.41 -6.07
CA THR A 109 12.86 -15.75 -6.41
C THR A 109 13.68 -16.16 -5.19
N LEU A 110 13.36 -15.62 -4.02
CA LEU A 110 14.06 -15.96 -2.76
C LEU A 110 13.52 -17.23 -2.09
N SER A 111 12.32 -17.68 -2.47
CA SER A 111 11.68 -18.89 -1.94
C SER A 111 11.93 -20.15 -2.78
N ALA A 112 12.52 -20.01 -3.97
CA ALA A 112 12.92 -21.08 -4.86
C ALA A 112 14.41 -21.39 -4.69
#